data_AF-A0A2X5P9X7-F1
#
_entry.id   AF-A0A2X5P9X7-F1
#
_cell.length_a   1.000
_cell.length_b   1.000
_cell.length_c   1.000
_cell.angle_alpha   90.00
_cell.angle_beta   90.00
_cell.angle_gamma   90.00
#
_symmetry.space_group_name_H-M   'P 1'
#
loop_
_entity.id
_entity.type
_entity.pdbx_description
1 polymer ?
#
loop_
_entity_poly.entity_id
_entity_poly.type
_entity_poly.pdbx_seq_one_letter_code
_entity_poly.pdbx_strand_id
1 'polypeptide(L)'
;MKGTVLEKIVADKAIWVAERKQKQPLETFRDALAPSSRNFYQALQREKSAFILECKKASPSKGLIREDFDPATIAGVYREYASAVSVLTDEKYFQGSFDFLPIVSQATTQPVLCKDFIIDPYQIYLARHYQADAILLMLSVLDDQQYRELAEVAHSLNMGVLTEVSNQEELERARVLKPRVAGINNRDLRDLSIDLEKTRQLAPQLPEDAIVISESGIYDYAQIRELQHYAGAF
;
A
#
# COMPACT_ATOMS: atom_id res chain seq x y z
N MET A 1 -19.35 -13.89 17.91
CA MET A 1 -18.54 -14.45 16.80
C MET A 1 -17.18 -13.76 16.84
N LYS A 2 -16.06 -14.48 16.80
CA LYS A 2 -14.73 -13.85 16.72
C LYS A 2 -14.58 -13.28 15.30
N GLY A 3 -14.37 -11.98 15.18
CA GLY A 3 -14.18 -11.33 13.88
C GLY A 3 -12.90 -11.81 13.16
N THR A 4 -12.81 -11.55 11.86
CA THR A 4 -11.66 -11.89 11.02
C THR A 4 -10.40 -11.12 11.47
N VAL A 5 -9.21 -11.55 11.01
CA VAL A 5 -7.96 -10.83 11.31
C VAL A 5 -8.01 -9.39 10.79
N LEU A 6 -8.54 -9.17 9.58
CA LEU A 6 -8.73 -7.85 8.99
C LEU A 6 -9.68 -6.96 9.81
N GLU A 7 -10.85 -7.48 10.23
CA GLU A 7 -11.81 -6.73 11.05
C GLU A 7 -11.19 -6.23 12.35
N LYS A 8 -10.38 -7.08 13.00
CA LYS A 8 -9.67 -6.69 14.22
C LYS A 8 -8.67 -5.57 13.95
N ILE A 9 -7.90 -5.66 12.86
CA ILE A 9 -6.92 -4.63 12.49
C ILE A 9 -7.61 -3.29 12.25
N VAL A 10 -8.70 -3.28 11.48
CA VAL A 10 -9.45 -2.06 11.17
C VAL A 10 -10.07 -1.44 12.43
N ALA A 11 -10.62 -2.27 13.34
CA ALA A 11 -11.15 -1.79 14.61
C ALA A 11 -10.06 -1.13 15.49
N ASP A 12 -8.89 -1.77 15.59
CA ASP A 12 -7.74 -1.21 16.30
C ASP A 12 -7.21 0.07 15.63
N LYS A 13 -7.28 0.14 14.29
CA LYS A 13 -6.88 1.32 13.52
C LYS A 13 -7.78 2.52 13.80
N ALA A 14 -9.09 2.32 13.92
CA ALA A 14 -10.03 3.39 14.27
C ALA A 14 -9.69 4.04 15.62
N ILE A 15 -9.32 3.21 16.61
CA ILE A 15 -8.85 3.69 17.93
C ILE A 15 -7.55 4.48 17.77
N TRP A 16 -6.57 3.93 17.05
CA TRP A 16 -5.29 4.61 16.79
C TRP A 16 -5.49 5.97 16.10
N VAL A 17 -6.38 6.06 15.11
CA VAL A 17 -6.67 7.32 14.40
C VAL A 17 -7.27 8.35 15.35
N ALA A 18 -8.24 7.97 16.18
CA ALA A 18 -8.86 8.86 17.15
C ALA A 18 -7.84 9.41 18.16
N GLU A 19 -6.96 8.56 18.68
CA GLU A 19 -5.90 8.97 19.60
C GLU A 19 -4.84 9.84 18.91
N ARG A 20 -4.45 9.50 17.68
CA ARG A 20 -3.44 10.25 16.93
C ARG A 20 -3.95 11.64 16.56
N LYS A 21 -5.22 11.79 16.18
CA LYS A 21 -5.88 13.08 15.97
C LYS A 21 -5.87 13.98 17.20
N GLN A 22 -5.97 13.42 18.41
CA GLN A 22 -5.84 14.20 19.65
C GLN A 22 -4.40 14.65 19.90
N LYS A 23 -3.42 13.76 19.64
CA LYS A 23 -1.99 14.04 19.85
C LYS A 23 -1.40 14.98 18.80
N GLN A 24 -1.85 14.89 17.56
CA GLN A 24 -1.43 15.73 16.44
C GLN A 24 -2.66 16.05 15.57
N PRO A 25 -3.45 17.06 15.95
CA PRO A 25 -4.62 17.49 15.20
C PRO A 25 -4.27 17.95 13.79
N LEU A 26 -5.17 17.74 12.82
CA LEU A 26 -4.92 18.00 11.40
C LEU A 26 -4.54 19.47 11.13
N GLU A 27 -5.24 20.39 11.77
CA GLU A 27 -5.04 21.84 11.70
C GLU A 27 -3.63 22.28 12.10
N THR A 28 -2.89 21.46 12.87
CA THR A 28 -1.52 21.80 13.28
C THR A 28 -0.50 21.65 12.15
N PHE A 29 -0.83 20.95 11.07
CA PHE A 29 0.12 20.69 9.98
C PHE A 29 -0.46 20.76 8.56
N ARG A 30 -1.79 20.77 8.39
CA ARG A 30 -2.44 20.73 7.06
C ARG A 30 -1.98 21.84 6.13
N ASP A 31 -1.93 23.09 6.61
CA ASP A 31 -1.61 24.25 5.78
C ASP A 31 -0.13 24.30 5.37
N ALA A 32 0.73 23.55 6.06
CA ALA A 32 2.15 23.42 5.72
C ALA A 32 2.44 22.29 4.72
N LEU A 33 1.42 21.51 4.31
CA LEU A 33 1.60 20.39 3.40
C LEU A 33 1.91 20.87 1.99
N ALA A 34 3.04 20.41 1.47
CA ALA A 34 3.32 20.43 0.05
C ALA A 34 2.77 19.15 -0.62
N PRO A 35 2.15 19.25 -1.81
CA PRO A 35 1.86 18.08 -2.64
C PRO A 35 3.11 17.24 -2.88
N SER A 36 2.94 15.94 -3.12
CA SER A 36 4.08 15.08 -3.50
C SER A 36 4.73 15.59 -4.79
N SER A 37 6.06 15.55 -4.82
CA SER A 37 6.86 15.87 -6.00
C SER A 37 7.31 14.63 -6.78
N ARG A 38 6.99 13.42 -6.31
CA ARG A 38 7.38 12.15 -6.94
C ARG A 38 6.16 11.46 -7.53
N ASN A 39 6.21 11.15 -8.82
CA ASN A 39 5.07 10.57 -9.51
C ASN A 39 5.04 9.04 -9.39
N PHE A 40 4.24 8.53 -8.45
CA PHE A 40 4.04 7.09 -8.24
C PHE A 40 3.53 6.37 -9.49
N TYR A 41 2.54 6.94 -10.18
CA TYR A 41 1.95 6.33 -11.37
C TYR A 41 2.98 6.20 -12.49
N GLN A 42 3.75 7.26 -12.75
CA GLN A 42 4.79 7.26 -13.77
C GLN A 42 5.92 6.27 -13.44
N ALA A 43 6.32 6.15 -12.17
CA ALA A 43 7.39 5.24 -11.78
C ALA A 43 7.06 3.76 -12.06
N LEU A 44 5.77 3.41 -12.10
CA LEU A 44 5.29 2.07 -12.42
C LEU A 44 5.08 1.84 -13.92
N GLN A 45 4.99 2.88 -14.74
CA GLN A 45 4.88 2.78 -16.20
C GLN A 45 6.26 2.50 -16.79
N ARG A 46 6.58 1.22 -17.02
CA ARG A 46 7.89 0.79 -17.52
C ARG A 46 7.74 -0.28 -18.60
N GLU A 47 8.73 -0.38 -19.49
CA GLU A 47 8.79 -1.44 -20.51
C GLU A 47 9.06 -2.82 -19.90
N LYS A 48 9.77 -2.85 -18.76
CA LYS A 48 10.04 -4.05 -17.97
C LYS A 48 9.17 -4.04 -16.72
N SER A 49 8.97 -5.21 -16.11
CA SER A 49 8.25 -5.31 -14.85
C SER A 49 8.79 -4.35 -13.79
N ALA A 50 7.89 -3.63 -13.12
CA ALA A 50 8.22 -2.74 -12.02
C ALA A 50 8.24 -3.51 -10.69
N PHE A 51 9.03 -3.02 -9.73
CA PHE A 51 9.12 -3.62 -8.39
C PHE A 51 8.81 -2.60 -7.31
N ILE A 52 7.87 -2.92 -6.42
CA ILE A 52 7.58 -2.20 -5.18
C ILE A 52 8.22 -2.99 -4.04
N LEU A 53 9.42 -2.58 -3.65
CA LEU A 53 10.15 -3.28 -2.59
C LEU A 53 9.70 -2.78 -1.21
N GLU A 54 9.43 -3.69 -0.29
CA GLU A 54 8.75 -3.38 0.97
C GLU A 54 9.68 -3.42 2.19
N CYS A 55 9.67 -2.34 2.97
CA CYS A 55 10.29 -2.23 4.28
C CYS A 55 9.31 -2.74 5.35
N LYS A 56 9.49 -3.98 5.81
CA LYS A 56 8.62 -4.64 6.78
C LYS A 56 9.39 -5.33 7.90
N LYS A 57 9.09 -4.97 9.15
CA LYS A 57 9.74 -5.53 10.35
C LYS A 57 9.07 -6.81 10.84
N ALA A 58 7.74 -6.81 10.92
CA ALA A 58 6.93 -7.94 11.36
C ALA A 58 5.66 -8.09 10.51
N SER A 59 4.93 -9.20 10.68
CA SER A 59 3.57 -9.35 10.16
C SER A 59 2.72 -10.26 11.05
N PRO A 60 1.37 -10.17 10.99
CA PRO A 60 0.50 -11.09 11.71
C PRO A 60 0.75 -12.58 11.40
N SER A 61 1.17 -12.88 10.17
CA SER A 61 1.38 -14.25 9.68
C SER A 61 2.74 -14.84 10.01
N LYS A 62 3.79 -14.02 10.16
CA LYS A 62 5.18 -14.48 10.36
C LYS A 62 5.79 -14.03 11.69
N GLY A 63 5.10 -13.19 12.46
CA GLY A 63 5.69 -12.54 13.62
C GLY A 63 6.83 -11.61 13.21
N LEU A 64 7.90 -11.56 13.99
CA LEU A 64 9.11 -10.80 13.67
C LEU A 64 9.81 -11.40 12.45
N ILE A 65 10.00 -10.60 11.39
CA ILE A 65 10.67 -11.00 10.15
C ILE A 65 12.13 -10.55 10.17
N ARG A 66 12.39 -9.34 10.70
CA ARG A 66 13.73 -8.77 10.76
C ARG A 66 13.97 -8.11 12.11
N GLU A 67 14.85 -8.70 12.92
CA GLU A 67 15.22 -8.19 14.23
C GLU A 67 15.98 -6.85 14.11
N ASP A 68 17.08 -6.86 13.34
CA ASP A 68 17.88 -5.67 13.00
C ASP A 68 17.24 -4.88 11.87
N PHE A 69 16.16 -4.16 12.21
CA PHE A 69 15.39 -3.36 11.26
C PHE A 69 15.87 -1.90 11.22
N ASP A 70 16.61 -1.56 10.18
CA ASP A 70 17.02 -0.19 9.84
C ASP A 70 16.45 0.23 8.47
N PRO A 71 15.40 1.07 8.43
CA PRO A 71 14.79 1.54 7.19
C PRO A 71 15.77 2.26 6.25
N ALA A 72 16.76 2.98 6.78
CA ALA A 72 17.71 3.73 5.96
C ALA A 72 18.61 2.78 5.16
N THR A 73 19.20 1.79 5.85
CA THR A 73 20.02 0.76 5.21
C THR A 73 19.21 -0.05 4.19
N ILE A 74 17.97 -0.44 4.52
CA ILE A 74 17.11 -1.20 3.61
C ILE A 74 16.81 -0.37 2.35
N ALA A 75 16.38 0.88 2.51
CA ALA A 75 16.10 1.77 1.39
C ALA A 75 17.33 2.04 0.51
N GLY A 76 18.52 2.14 1.13
CA GLY A 76 19.80 2.27 0.45
C GLY A 76 20.16 1.08 -0.45
N VAL A 77 19.66 -0.12 -0.14
CA VAL A 77 19.77 -1.28 -1.05
C VAL A 77 18.66 -1.25 -2.10
N TYR A 78 17.42 -0.97 -1.69
CA TYR A 78 16.27 -1.02 -2.59
C TYR A 78 16.33 0.02 -3.72
N ARG A 79 16.92 1.20 -3.50
CA ARG A 79 17.05 2.27 -4.51
C ARG A 79 17.71 1.83 -5.82
N GLU A 80 18.51 0.78 -5.82
CA GLU A 80 19.18 0.28 -7.03
C GLU A 80 18.25 -0.58 -7.92
N TYR A 81 17.11 -1.04 -7.38
CA TYR A 81 16.24 -2.03 -8.03
C TYR A 81 14.77 -1.62 -8.09
N ALA A 82 14.30 -0.89 -7.09
CA ALA A 82 12.90 -0.53 -6.91
C ALA A 82 12.43 0.50 -7.95
N SER A 83 11.18 0.34 -8.38
CA SER A 83 10.40 1.42 -9.02
C SER A 83 9.71 2.29 -7.98
N ALA A 84 9.25 1.69 -6.87
CA ALA A 84 8.74 2.38 -5.69
C ALA A 84 9.14 1.62 -4.42
N VAL A 85 9.13 2.29 -3.27
CA VAL A 85 9.42 1.64 -1.98
C VAL A 85 8.19 1.68 -1.10
N SER A 86 7.68 0.51 -0.70
CA SER A 86 6.57 0.38 0.26
C SER A 86 7.12 0.42 1.68
N VAL A 87 6.46 1.15 2.58
CA VAL A 87 6.84 1.25 4.00
C VAL A 87 5.61 0.98 4.85
N LEU A 88 5.71 -0.03 5.72
CA LEU A 88 4.67 -0.30 6.70
C LEU A 88 4.68 0.77 7.79
N THR A 89 3.53 1.41 8.02
CA THR A 89 3.36 2.42 9.07
C THR A 89 2.49 1.95 10.23
N ASP A 90 1.88 0.77 10.12
CA ASP A 90 1.13 0.17 11.22
C ASP A 90 2.07 -0.37 12.31
N GLU A 91 1.98 0.23 13.50
CA GLU A 91 2.82 -0.12 14.65
C GLU A 91 2.44 -1.48 15.26
N LYS A 92 1.14 -1.75 15.44
CA LYS A 92 0.65 -2.85 16.28
C LYS A 92 0.89 -4.23 15.66
N TYR A 93 0.70 -4.35 14.34
CA TYR A 93 0.71 -5.63 13.62
C TYR A 93 1.96 -5.83 12.78
N PHE A 94 2.57 -4.74 12.32
CA PHE A 94 3.73 -4.80 11.43
C PHE A 94 5.01 -4.22 12.05
N GLN A 95 4.92 -3.64 13.26
CA GLN A 95 6.01 -2.88 13.90
C GLN A 95 6.57 -1.81 12.97
N GLY A 96 5.67 -1.20 12.18
CA GLY A 96 5.92 -0.04 11.34
C GLY A 96 5.92 1.26 12.14
N SER A 97 6.16 2.37 11.45
CA SER A 97 6.01 3.72 11.99
C SER A 97 5.92 4.73 10.85
N PHE A 98 5.10 5.78 11.01
CA PHE A 98 5.09 6.94 10.12
C PHE A 98 6.47 7.61 10.05
N ASP A 99 7.28 7.55 11.12
CA ASP A 99 8.63 8.12 11.14
C ASP A 99 9.60 7.40 10.18
N PHE A 100 9.26 6.18 9.70
CA PHE A 100 10.07 5.48 8.72
C PHE A 100 9.92 6.05 7.30
N LEU A 101 8.77 6.67 6.98
CA LEU A 101 8.54 7.27 5.66
C LEU A 101 9.57 8.35 5.30
N PRO A 102 9.87 9.37 6.12
CA PRO A 102 10.87 10.38 5.78
C PRO A 102 12.29 9.79 5.73
N ILE A 103 12.61 8.80 6.58
CA ILE A 103 13.90 8.11 6.57
C ILE A 103 14.11 7.43 5.20
N VAL A 104 13.12 6.66 4.75
CA VAL A 104 13.16 5.99 3.45
C VAL A 104 13.15 7.00 2.30
N SER A 105 12.31 8.04 2.39
CA SER A 105 12.21 9.10 1.38
C SER A 105 13.53 9.84 1.18
N GLN A 106 14.32 10.07 2.23
CA GLN A 106 15.64 10.67 2.15
C GLN A 106 16.71 9.74 1.55
N ALA A 107 16.56 8.43 1.73
CA ALA A 107 17.52 7.44 1.24
C ALA A 107 17.32 7.04 -0.23
N THR A 108 16.17 7.38 -0.83
CA THR A 108 15.78 6.95 -2.18
C THR A 108 15.21 8.09 -3.03
N THR A 109 15.35 8.00 -4.35
CA THR A 109 14.72 8.95 -5.30
C THR A 109 13.34 8.50 -5.76
N GLN A 110 13.02 7.22 -5.55
CA GLN A 110 11.77 6.59 -5.95
C GLN A 110 10.60 7.09 -5.09
N PRO A 111 9.35 7.05 -5.61
CA PRO A 111 8.16 7.30 -4.81
C PRO A 111 8.06 6.33 -3.62
N VAL A 112 7.67 6.85 -2.46
CA VAL A 112 7.45 6.08 -1.23
C VAL A 112 5.96 5.84 -1.02
N LEU A 113 5.55 4.58 -1.00
CA LEU A 113 4.19 4.15 -0.71
C LEU A 113 4.01 3.95 0.79
N CYS A 114 3.04 4.66 1.38
CA CYS A 114 2.55 4.39 2.73
C CYS A 114 1.63 3.17 2.70
N LYS A 115 2.11 2.05 3.26
CA LYS A 115 1.36 0.79 3.38
C LYS A 115 0.75 0.71 4.78
N ASP A 116 -0.54 1.06 4.86
CA ASP A 116 -1.34 1.04 6.07
C ASP A 116 -2.81 0.76 5.74
N PHE A 117 -3.62 0.53 6.78
CA PHE A 117 -5.07 0.41 6.70
C PHE A 117 -5.69 1.80 6.76
N ILE A 118 -5.84 2.46 5.61
CA ILE A 118 -6.40 3.81 5.54
C ILE A 118 -7.92 3.75 5.53
N ILE A 119 -8.53 4.37 6.54
CA ILE A 119 -9.98 4.45 6.75
C ILE A 119 -10.47 5.88 7.00
N ASP A 120 -9.54 6.83 7.13
CA ASP A 120 -9.84 8.22 7.46
C ASP A 120 -8.95 9.19 6.66
N PRO A 121 -9.49 10.29 6.10
CA PRO A 121 -8.70 11.30 5.37
C PRO A 121 -7.49 11.82 6.14
N TYR A 122 -7.59 11.90 7.47
CA TYR A 122 -6.49 12.30 8.34
C TYR A 122 -5.22 11.48 8.11
N GLN A 123 -5.35 10.18 7.90
CA GLN A 123 -4.20 9.30 7.66
C GLN A 123 -3.47 9.66 6.36
N ILE A 124 -4.20 10.14 5.34
CA ILE A 124 -3.61 10.56 4.06
C ILE A 124 -2.84 11.86 4.23
N TYR A 125 -3.42 12.85 4.91
CA TYR A 125 -2.71 14.09 5.26
C TYR A 125 -1.48 13.80 6.13
N LEU A 126 -1.60 12.87 7.09
CA LEU A 126 -0.49 12.46 7.94
C LEU A 126 0.60 11.74 7.12
N ALA A 127 0.23 10.81 6.23
CA ALA A 127 1.19 10.15 5.35
C ALA A 127 1.95 11.18 4.49
N ARG A 128 1.26 12.18 3.93
CA ARG A 128 1.88 13.26 3.17
C ARG A 128 2.79 14.14 4.03
N HIS A 129 2.39 14.47 5.25
CA HIS A 129 3.22 15.17 6.23
C HIS A 129 4.56 14.45 6.43
N TYR A 130 4.50 13.12 6.49
CA TYR A 130 5.64 12.21 6.62
C TYR A 130 6.30 11.83 5.28
N GLN A 131 6.11 12.63 4.22
CA GLN A 131 6.77 12.45 2.92
C GLN A 131 6.32 11.25 2.07
N ALA A 132 5.17 10.61 2.36
CA ALA A 132 4.62 9.58 1.47
C ALA A 132 4.16 10.17 0.13
N ASP A 133 4.48 9.48 -0.96
CA ASP A 133 4.12 9.86 -2.34
C ASP A 133 2.93 9.07 -2.87
N ALA A 134 2.57 7.98 -2.21
CA ALA A 134 1.39 7.19 -2.50
C ALA A 134 0.82 6.55 -1.25
N ILE A 135 -0.41 6.09 -1.36
CA ILE A 135 -1.13 5.35 -0.31
C ILE A 135 -1.77 4.07 -0.85
N LEU A 136 -2.04 3.13 0.06
CA LEU A 136 -2.88 1.96 -0.17
C LEU A 136 -4.35 2.27 0.17
N LEU A 137 -5.28 1.95 -0.72
CA LEU A 137 -6.71 1.87 -0.42
C LEU A 137 -7.22 0.46 -0.70
N MET A 138 -7.92 -0.14 0.26
CA MET A 138 -8.32 -1.54 0.20
C MET A 138 -9.84 -1.65 0.01
N LEU A 139 -10.29 -2.30 -1.07
CA LEU A 139 -11.72 -2.48 -1.30
C LEU A 139 -12.35 -3.50 -0.32
N SER A 140 -11.54 -4.33 0.32
CA SER A 140 -11.96 -5.21 1.41
C SER A 140 -12.29 -4.44 2.72
N VAL A 141 -11.91 -3.16 2.82
CA VAL A 141 -12.09 -2.32 4.01
C VAL A 141 -13.07 -1.17 3.73
N LEU A 142 -13.05 -0.62 2.52
CA LEU A 142 -13.78 0.58 2.15
C LEU A 142 -14.97 0.24 1.26
N ASP A 143 -16.09 0.94 1.46
CA ASP A 143 -17.14 1.02 0.46
C ASP A 143 -16.75 1.96 -0.70
N ASP A 144 -17.57 2.02 -1.74
CA ASP A 144 -17.29 2.82 -2.95
C ASP A 144 -17.31 4.33 -2.70
N GLN A 145 -18.10 4.79 -1.73
CA GLN A 145 -18.15 6.22 -1.39
C GLN A 145 -16.88 6.60 -0.64
N GLN A 146 -16.54 5.86 0.40
CA GLN A 146 -15.31 6.06 1.18
C GLN A 146 -14.06 5.99 0.30
N TYR A 147 -14.00 5.01 -0.61
CA TYR A 147 -12.89 4.91 -1.56
C TYR A 147 -12.76 6.18 -2.41
N ARG A 148 -13.86 6.70 -2.97
CA ARG A 148 -13.82 7.92 -3.81
C ARG A 148 -13.36 9.14 -3.02
N GLU A 149 -13.90 9.33 -1.82
CA GLU A 149 -13.51 10.43 -0.93
C GLU A 149 -12.03 10.36 -0.57
N LEU A 150 -11.53 9.19 -0.18
CA LEU A 150 -10.12 9.00 0.19
C LEU A 150 -9.18 9.13 -1.02
N ALA A 151 -9.57 8.60 -2.18
CA ALA A 151 -8.80 8.74 -3.41
C ALA A 151 -8.72 10.22 -3.85
N GLU A 152 -9.81 10.97 -3.76
CA GLU A 152 -9.84 12.41 -4.06
C GLU A 152 -8.90 13.20 -3.14
N VAL A 153 -8.88 12.89 -1.84
CA VAL A 153 -7.94 13.50 -0.89
C VAL A 153 -6.49 13.20 -1.29
N ALA A 154 -6.16 11.95 -1.60
CA ALA A 154 -4.81 11.59 -2.05
C ALA A 154 -4.42 12.34 -3.34
N HIS A 155 -5.32 12.39 -4.33
CA HIS A 155 -5.08 13.08 -5.60
C HIS A 155 -4.93 14.60 -5.41
N SER A 156 -5.66 15.22 -4.49
CA SER A 156 -5.50 16.65 -4.16
C SER A 156 -4.10 16.99 -3.63
N LEU A 157 -3.41 16.00 -3.04
CA LEU A 157 -2.04 16.10 -2.54
C LEU A 157 -1.01 15.59 -3.56
N ASN A 158 -1.41 15.38 -4.82
CA ASN A 158 -0.61 14.78 -5.89
C ASN A 158 -0.02 13.39 -5.52
N MET A 159 -0.71 12.64 -4.64
CA MET A 159 -0.27 11.31 -4.23
C MET A 159 -0.85 10.23 -5.14
N GLY A 160 -0.09 9.16 -5.33
CA GLY A 160 -0.58 7.93 -5.94
C GLY A 160 -1.53 7.15 -5.04
N VAL A 161 -2.37 6.33 -5.65
CA VAL A 161 -3.25 5.37 -4.97
C VAL A 161 -3.00 3.99 -5.57
N LEU A 162 -2.59 3.05 -4.72
CA LEU A 162 -2.61 1.62 -4.99
C LEU A 162 -3.94 1.05 -4.47
N THR A 163 -4.79 0.57 -5.37
CA THR A 163 -6.09 0.01 -5.01
C THR A 163 -6.01 -1.50 -4.86
N GLU A 164 -6.13 -2.00 -3.64
CA GLU A 164 -6.02 -3.44 -3.34
C GLU A 164 -7.36 -4.16 -3.50
N VAL A 165 -7.32 -5.29 -4.21
CA VAL A 165 -8.42 -6.25 -4.38
C VAL A 165 -7.96 -7.67 -3.99
N SER A 166 -8.88 -8.46 -3.44
CA SER A 166 -8.58 -9.79 -2.88
C SER A 166 -9.54 -10.89 -3.34
N ASN A 167 -10.63 -10.53 -4.02
CA ASN A 167 -11.67 -11.44 -4.51
C ASN A 167 -12.47 -10.83 -5.69
N GLN A 168 -13.38 -11.61 -6.27
CA GLN A 168 -14.19 -11.22 -7.43
C GLN A 168 -15.13 -10.04 -7.15
N GLU A 169 -15.73 -9.94 -5.96
CA GLU A 169 -16.64 -8.83 -5.63
C GLU A 169 -15.90 -7.49 -5.62
N GLU A 170 -14.73 -7.47 -4.99
CA GLU A 170 -13.83 -6.30 -4.98
C GLU A 170 -13.33 -5.97 -6.38
N LEU A 171 -13.05 -6.97 -7.21
CA LEU A 171 -12.70 -6.78 -8.62
C LEU A 171 -13.82 -6.10 -9.41
N GLU A 172 -15.08 -6.53 -9.27
CA GLU A 172 -16.21 -5.89 -9.95
C GLU A 172 -16.36 -4.42 -9.53
N ARG A 173 -16.17 -4.12 -8.25
CA ARG A 173 -16.12 -2.74 -7.75
C ARG A 173 -14.96 -1.97 -8.38
N ALA A 174 -13.76 -2.56 -8.45
CA ALA A 174 -12.61 -1.93 -9.10
C ALA A 174 -12.86 -1.62 -10.59
N ARG A 175 -13.60 -2.47 -11.32
CA ARG A 175 -13.97 -2.20 -12.73
C ARG A 175 -14.86 -0.96 -12.90
N VAL A 176 -15.71 -0.68 -11.91
CA VAL A 176 -16.54 0.54 -11.88
C VAL A 176 -15.72 1.75 -11.44
N LEU A 177 -14.87 1.59 -10.43
CA LEU A 177 -14.03 2.66 -9.86
C LEU A 177 -12.86 3.05 -10.77
N LYS A 178 -12.42 2.15 -11.66
CA LYS A 178 -11.34 2.33 -12.64
C LYS A 178 -10.05 2.90 -12.02
N PRO A 179 -9.43 2.20 -11.06
CA PRO A 179 -8.18 2.64 -10.48
C PRO A 179 -7.06 2.64 -11.54
N ARG A 180 -6.18 3.65 -11.49
CA ARG A 180 -4.99 3.70 -12.36
C ARG A 180 -3.99 2.58 -12.05
N VAL A 181 -3.95 2.14 -10.79
CA VAL A 181 -3.10 1.07 -10.29
C VAL A 181 -3.94 0.16 -9.40
N ALA A 182 -3.98 -1.12 -9.73
CA ALA A 182 -4.70 -2.14 -8.98
C ALA A 182 -3.74 -3.22 -8.50
N GLY A 183 -3.73 -3.47 -7.20
CA GLY A 183 -2.96 -4.53 -6.55
C GLY A 183 -3.84 -5.73 -6.25
N ILE A 184 -3.45 -6.91 -6.73
CA ILE A 184 -4.12 -8.16 -6.39
C ILE A 184 -3.37 -8.80 -5.22
N ASN A 185 -3.99 -8.83 -4.06
CA ASN A 185 -3.38 -9.44 -2.89
C ASN A 185 -3.62 -10.96 -2.89
N ASN A 186 -2.55 -11.70 -3.18
CA ASN A 186 -2.59 -13.17 -3.16
C ASN A 186 -2.77 -13.71 -1.73
N ARG A 187 -2.58 -12.88 -0.69
CA ARG A 187 -2.90 -13.24 0.70
C ARG A 187 -4.30 -12.82 1.06
N ASP A 188 -5.13 -13.75 1.53
CA ASP A 188 -6.38 -13.38 2.18
C ASP A 188 -6.11 -12.88 3.61
N LEU A 189 -6.42 -11.63 3.92
CA LEU A 189 -6.19 -11.06 5.25
C LEU A 189 -7.21 -11.51 6.30
N ARG A 190 -8.24 -12.28 5.92
CA ARG A 190 -9.24 -12.83 6.85
C ARG A 190 -8.71 -14.08 7.54
N ASP A 191 -7.97 -14.93 6.81
CA ASP A 191 -7.43 -16.21 7.28
C ASP A 191 -5.90 -16.41 7.09
N LEU A 192 -5.23 -15.47 6.42
CA LEU A 192 -3.79 -15.43 6.13
C LEU A 192 -3.29 -16.45 5.10
N SER A 193 -4.17 -17.19 4.44
CA SER A 193 -3.85 -18.09 3.33
C SER A 193 -3.23 -17.33 2.15
N ILE A 194 -2.39 -18.00 1.36
CA ILE A 194 -1.77 -17.45 0.15
C ILE A 194 -2.18 -18.31 -1.03
N ASP A 195 -2.66 -17.67 -2.09
CA ASP A 195 -2.96 -18.30 -3.36
C ASP A 195 -2.55 -17.37 -4.52
N LEU A 196 -1.48 -17.75 -5.22
CA LEU A 196 -0.99 -17.01 -6.39
C LEU A 196 -1.92 -17.13 -7.60
N GLU A 197 -2.84 -18.09 -7.60
CA GLU A 197 -3.85 -18.24 -8.65
C GLU A 197 -4.79 -17.03 -8.71
N LYS A 198 -4.99 -16.32 -7.59
CA LYS A 198 -5.77 -15.08 -7.54
C LYS A 198 -5.30 -14.06 -8.58
N THR A 199 -3.99 -13.84 -8.69
CA THR A 199 -3.44 -12.92 -9.71
C THR A 199 -3.83 -13.37 -11.11
N ARG A 200 -3.74 -14.66 -11.43
CA ARG A 200 -4.06 -15.16 -12.78
C ARG A 200 -5.53 -15.03 -13.13
N GLN A 201 -6.39 -15.27 -12.16
CA GLN A 201 -7.84 -15.23 -12.35
C GLN A 201 -8.36 -13.79 -12.43
N LEU A 202 -7.87 -12.90 -11.56
CA LEU A 202 -8.42 -11.56 -11.41
C LEU A 202 -7.77 -10.54 -12.35
N ALA A 203 -6.47 -10.65 -12.63
CA ALA A 203 -5.75 -9.66 -13.44
C ALA A 203 -6.35 -9.43 -14.85
N PRO A 204 -6.71 -10.48 -15.62
CA PRO A 204 -7.25 -10.29 -16.97
C PRO A 204 -8.59 -9.57 -17.03
N GLN A 205 -9.26 -9.39 -15.88
CA GLN A 205 -10.59 -8.79 -15.78
C GLN A 205 -10.54 -7.32 -15.33
N LEU A 206 -9.37 -6.84 -14.88
CA LEU A 206 -9.16 -5.42 -14.55
C LEU A 206 -9.20 -4.54 -15.81
N PRO A 207 -9.46 -3.23 -15.67
CA PRO A 207 -9.41 -2.30 -16.80
C PRO A 207 -8.07 -2.40 -17.55
N GLU A 208 -8.10 -2.40 -18.89
CA GLU A 208 -6.91 -2.55 -19.74
C GLU A 208 -5.85 -1.45 -19.51
N ASP A 209 -6.28 -0.27 -19.06
CA ASP A 209 -5.44 0.88 -18.77
C ASP A 209 -4.89 0.89 -17.34
N ALA A 210 -5.32 -0.04 -16.48
CA ALA A 210 -4.82 -0.16 -15.12
C ALA A 210 -3.46 -0.87 -15.09
N ILE A 211 -2.53 -0.32 -14.31
CA ILE A 211 -1.30 -1.04 -13.97
C ILE A 211 -1.64 -2.09 -12.93
N VAL A 212 -1.47 -3.37 -13.28
CA VAL A 212 -1.72 -4.49 -12.37
C VAL A 212 -0.45 -4.85 -11.60
N ILE A 213 -0.56 -4.91 -10.27
CA ILE A 213 0.47 -5.37 -9.34
C ILE A 213 0.05 -6.71 -8.72
N SER A 214 0.96 -7.68 -8.67
CA SER A 214 0.74 -8.92 -7.91
C SER A 214 1.42 -8.82 -6.54
N GLU A 215 0.63 -8.88 -5.46
CA GLU A 215 1.12 -8.68 -4.11
C GLU A 215 1.10 -9.97 -3.28
N SER A 216 2.05 -10.10 -2.35
CA SER A 216 2.18 -11.23 -1.42
C SER A 216 2.51 -12.57 -2.07
N GLY A 217 3.28 -13.40 -1.33
CA GLY A 217 3.47 -14.82 -1.68
C GLY A 217 4.48 -15.11 -2.77
N ILE A 218 5.20 -14.10 -3.27
CA ILE A 218 6.27 -14.23 -4.26
C ILE A 218 7.59 -14.41 -3.50
N TYR A 219 8.22 -15.56 -3.70
CA TYR A 219 9.41 -16.00 -2.98
C TYR A 219 10.62 -16.25 -3.90
N ASP A 220 10.38 -16.56 -5.17
CA ASP A 220 11.44 -16.88 -6.11
C ASP A 220 11.23 -16.24 -7.49
N TYR A 221 12.30 -16.30 -8.29
CA TYR A 221 12.31 -15.73 -9.63
C TYR A 221 11.39 -16.46 -10.61
N ALA A 222 11.17 -17.77 -10.45
CA ALA A 222 10.31 -18.53 -11.34
C ALA A 222 8.86 -18.04 -11.24
N GLN A 223 8.40 -17.73 -10.03
CA GLN A 223 7.08 -17.13 -9.78
C GLN A 223 6.94 -15.75 -10.45
N ILE A 224 7.96 -14.88 -10.37
CA ILE A 224 7.96 -13.59 -11.09
C ILE A 224 7.84 -13.82 -12.60
N ARG A 225 8.63 -14.77 -13.13
CA ARG A 225 8.66 -15.08 -14.57
C ARG A 225 7.35 -15.61 -15.09
N GLU A 226 6.58 -16.26 -14.24
CA GLU A 226 5.27 -16.77 -14.57
C GLU A 226 4.19 -15.68 -14.46
N LEU A 227 4.19 -14.93 -13.35
CA LEU A 227 3.18 -13.92 -13.06
C LEU A 227 3.32 -12.66 -13.93
N GLN A 228 4.49 -12.38 -14.53
CA GLN A 228 4.69 -11.21 -15.41
C GLN A 228 3.82 -11.26 -16.68
N HIS A 229 3.24 -12.41 -17.00
CA HIS A 229 2.27 -12.55 -18.08
C HIS A 229 0.89 -11.97 -17.72
N TYR A 230 0.64 -11.73 -16.43
CA TYR A 230 -0.64 -11.26 -15.88
C TYR A 230 -0.51 -9.89 -15.19
N ALA A 231 0.64 -9.60 -14.57
CA ALA A 231 0.89 -8.37 -13.84
C ALA A 231 2.13 -7.65 -14.39
N GLY A 232 2.04 -6.31 -14.51
CA GLY A 232 3.15 -5.46 -14.93
C GLY A 232 4.10 -5.09 -13.79
N ALA A 233 3.73 -5.39 -12.55
CA ALA A 233 4.47 -5.00 -11.37
C ALA A 233 4.30 -5.98 -10.20
N PHE A 234 5.24 -5.95 -9.25
CA PHE A 234 5.34 -6.87 -8.11
C PHE A 234 5.76 -6.15 -6.83
#